data_AF-A0A838IFJ6-F1
#
_entry.id   AF-A0A838IFJ6-F1
#
_cell.length_a   1.000
_cell.length_b   1.000
_cell.length_c   1.000
_cell.angle_alpha   90.00
_cell.angle_beta   90.00
_cell.angle_gamma   90.00
#
_symmetry.space_group_name_H-M   'P 1'
#
loop_
_entity.id
_entity.type
_entity.pdbx_description
1 polymer ?
#
loop_
_entity_poly.entity_id
_entity_poly.type
_entity_poly.pdbx_seq_one_letter_code
_entity_poly.pdbx_strand_id
1 'polypeptide(L)'
;MGRRLRIQEEKTIYFVTNRCLQQRMFLVPTDEVNRIVLAWLGRAVAVHGVKLLFFVFMSNHFHLGVLAPKENLERFMAYFQGNLAKSLNRLHGRSGPIFGRRYSAEPILDDASLLDKMLYTLQNPVKADLVEHPAQWPGVSSWSSHMSGAPLDAVWTDGAQLRRLRRRNDHRVADEMLATVHYPIEVERLPEFGEYTQAQFAAKLNELVADRCEVLKARRKKERKKVLGPGKVRSQKYFSQPRKPSAASPQPLCHTINPVTRAAYRQMVKGVTTAYRRAMRHWRQGQLEVRFPRGTIPPGWIRCVGDGDLVKVIRDTCDDFG
;
A
#
# COMPACT_ATOMS: atom_id res chain seq x y z
N MET A 1 -12.93 4.88 21.46
CA MET A 1 -13.28 5.71 20.28
C MET A 1 -13.58 4.81 19.09
N GLY A 2 -14.69 5.03 18.39
CA GLY A 2 -15.01 4.30 17.16
C GLY A 2 -14.00 4.60 16.04
N ARG A 3 -13.75 3.63 15.16
CA ARG A 3 -12.85 3.81 14.00
C ARG A 3 -13.46 4.84 13.03
N ARG A 4 -12.62 5.62 12.35
CA ARG A 4 -13.07 6.55 11.31
C ARG A 4 -13.72 5.77 10.16
N LEU A 5 -14.80 6.31 9.62
CA LEU A 5 -15.46 5.79 8.42
C LEU A 5 -14.51 5.93 7.23
N ARG A 6 -14.40 4.89 6.40
CA ARG A 6 -13.71 5.00 5.11
C ARG A 6 -14.67 5.60 4.09
N ILE A 7 -14.23 6.64 3.40
CA ILE A 7 -14.97 7.32 2.34
C ILE A 7 -14.05 7.28 1.12
N GLN A 8 -14.46 6.50 0.11
CA GLN A 8 -13.72 6.22 -1.11
C GLN A 8 -14.30 7.04 -2.25
N GLU A 9 -13.46 7.78 -2.96
CA GLU A 9 -13.87 8.68 -4.04
C GLU A 9 -13.04 8.34 -5.28
N GLU A 10 -13.70 8.26 -6.44
CA GLU A 10 -13.12 7.75 -7.69
C GLU A 10 -11.86 8.52 -8.14
N LYS A 11 -11.85 9.84 -7.92
CA LYS A 11 -10.79 10.74 -8.39
C LYS A 11 -9.79 11.11 -7.30
N THR A 12 -9.97 10.61 -6.08
CA THR A 12 -9.13 10.99 -4.96
C THR A 12 -7.91 10.09 -4.86
N ILE A 13 -6.75 10.72 -4.74
CA ILE A 13 -5.51 10.04 -4.42
C ILE A 13 -5.40 9.93 -2.90
N TYR A 14 -5.15 8.71 -2.42
CA TYR A 14 -4.97 8.42 -1.00
C TYR A 14 -3.50 8.17 -0.69
N PHE A 15 -3.02 8.83 0.37
CA PHE A 15 -1.80 8.45 1.05
C PHE A 15 -2.11 7.26 1.98
N VAL A 16 -1.60 6.09 1.62
CA VAL A 16 -1.86 4.84 2.32
C VAL A 16 -0.62 4.41 3.08
N THR A 17 -0.78 4.11 4.37
CA THR A 17 0.31 3.56 5.19
C THR A 17 -0.13 2.34 5.97
N ASN A 18 0.75 1.36 6.14
CA ASN A 18 0.59 0.38 7.20
C ASN A 18 1.94 -0.04 7.78
N ARG A 19 1.90 -0.44 9.05
CA ARG A 19 3.07 -0.73 9.86
C ARG A 19 2.99 -2.14 10.42
N CYS A 20 4.12 -2.82 10.41
CA CYS A 20 4.26 -4.16 10.93
C CYS A 20 3.97 -4.20 12.43
N LEU A 21 3.49 -5.35 12.91
CA LEU A 21 3.19 -5.61 14.31
C LEU A 21 4.41 -5.25 15.16
N GLN A 22 4.20 -4.46 16.22
CA GLN A 22 5.27 -4.01 17.13
C GLN A 22 6.46 -3.31 16.42
N GLN A 23 6.26 -2.75 15.22
CA GLN A 23 7.34 -2.15 14.42
C GLN A 23 8.46 -3.15 14.06
N ARG A 24 8.16 -4.46 14.06
CA ARG A 24 9.12 -5.50 13.67
C ARG A 24 9.51 -5.37 12.21
N MET A 25 10.73 -5.77 11.91
CA MET A 25 11.33 -5.64 10.58
C MET A 25 10.87 -6.76 9.62
N PHE A 26 9.57 -7.06 9.57
CA PHE A 26 9.05 -8.18 8.76
C PHE A 26 9.21 -7.99 7.24
N LEU A 27 9.52 -6.77 6.81
CA LEU A 27 9.74 -6.37 5.42
C LEU A 27 11.23 -6.04 5.15
N VAL A 28 12.18 -6.61 5.90
CA VAL A 28 13.62 -6.46 5.58
C VAL A 28 13.84 -6.78 4.10
N PRO A 29 14.48 -5.89 3.33
CA PRO A 29 14.53 -5.97 1.87
C PRO A 29 15.57 -6.98 1.37
N THR A 30 15.42 -8.23 1.78
CA THR A 30 16.07 -9.37 1.12
C THR A 30 15.47 -9.56 -0.27
N ASP A 31 16.18 -10.25 -1.16
CA ASP A 31 15.68 -10.47 -2.52
C ASP A 31 14.37 -11.26 -2.53
N GLU A 32 14.20 -12.18 -1.59
CA GLU A 32 12.98 -12.97 -1.46
C GLU A 32 11.80 -12.13 -0.94
N VAL A 33 12.02 -11.28 0.06
CA VAL A 33 10.98 -10.34 0.53
C VAL A 33 10.59 -9.37 -0.58
N ASN A 34 11.56 -8.82 -1.30
CA ASN A 34 11.29 -7.90 -2.41
C ASN A 34 10.48 -8.58 -3.53
N ARG A 35 10.84 -9.82 -3.91
CA ARG A 35 10.09 -10.63 -4.87
C ARG A 35 8.64 -10.83 -4.43
N ILE A 36 8.43 -11.22 -3.17
CA ILE A 36 7.08 -11.41 -2.60
C ILE A 36 6.28 -10.09 -2.62
N VAL A 37 6.90 -8.98 -2.22
CA VAL A 37 6.25 -7.67 -2.20
C VAL A 37 5.83 -7.25 -3.61
N LEU A 38 6.74 -7.32 -4.59
CA LEU A 38 6.45 -6.98 -5.98
C LEU A 38 5.34 -7.87 -6.54
N ALA A 39 5.48 -9.18 -6.42
CA ALA A 39 4.51 -10.16 -6.95
C ALA A 39 3.08 -9.87 -6.48
N TRP A 40 2.90 -9.65 -5.18
CA TRP A 40 1.57 -9.38 -4.63
C TRP A 40 1.07 -7.96 -4.91
N LEU A 41 1.97 -6.97 -4.98
CA LEU A 41 1.59 -5.60 -5.33
C LEU A 41 1.11 -5.54 -6.79
N GLY A 42 1.89 -6.08 -7.73
CA GLY A 42 1.56 -6.07 -9.15
C GLY A 42 0.28 -6.86 -9.44
N ARG A 43 0.14 -8.05 -8.85
CA ARG A 43 -1.10 -8.82 -8.97
C ARG A 43 -2.31 -8.06 -8.41
N ALA A 44 -2.18 -7.42 -7.24
CA ALA A 44 -3.27 -6.65 -6.65
C ALA A 44 -3.66 -5.44 -7.51
N VAL A 45 -2.67 -4.75 -8.10
CA VAL A 45 -2.88 -3.66 -9.06
C VAL A 45 -3.68 -4.16 -10.25
N ALA A 46 -3.24 -5.26 -10.88
CA ALA A 46 -3.91 -5.85 -12.05
C ALA A 46 -5.35 -6.30 -11.74
N VAL A 47 -5.57 -6.99 -10.62
CA VAL A 47 -6.89 -7.52 -10.22
C VAL A 47 -7.89 -6.40 -9.93
N HIS A 48 -7.45 -5.31 -9.28
CA HIS A 48 -8.35 -4.27 -8.83
C HIS A 48 -8.40 -3.04 -9.74
N GLY A 49 -7.48 -2.92 -10.69
CA GLY A 49 -7.39 -1.76 -11.59
C GLY A 49 -7.14 -0.45 -10.84
N VAL A 50 -6.37 -0.51 -9.74
CA VAL A 50 -5.93 0.69 -9.03
C VAL A 50 -4.68 1.26 -9.69
N LYS A 51 -4.43 2.55 -9.47
CA LYS A 51 -3.30 3.28 -10.02
C LYS A 51 -2.35 3.67 -8.89
N LEU A 52 -1.06 3.36 -9.05
CA LEU A 52 -0.02 3.75 -8.09
C LEU A 52 0.70 4.99 -8.59
N LEU A 53 0.86 6.00 -7.73
CA LEU A 53 1.59 7.24 -8.06
C LEU A 53 2.99 7.28 -7.45
N PHE A 54 3.17 6.66 -6.29
CA PHE A 54 4.46 6.52 -5.63
C PHE A 54 4.39 5.46 -4.55
N PHE A 55 5.51 4.83 -4.20
CA PHE A 55 5.55 3.92 -3.06
C PHE A 55 6.96 3.68 -2.53
N VAL A 56 7.03 3.27 -1.26
CA VAL A 56 8.21 2.68 -0.65
C VAL A 56 7.81 1.60 0.36
N PHE A 57 8.50 0.46 0.31
CA PHE A 57 8.46 -0.56 1.34
C PHE A 57 9.72 -0.43 2.18
N MET A 58 9.53 0.02 3.43
CA MET A 58 10.54 0.08 4.47
C MET A 58 10.62 -1.26 5.20
N SER A 59 11.64 -1.48 6.02
CA SER A 59 11.81 -2.75 6.73
C SER A 59 10.66 -3.12 7.67
N ASN A 60 9.89 -2.15 8.19
CA ASN A 60 8.78 -2.39 9.14
C ASN A 60 7.47 -1.67 8.81
N HIS A 61 7.34 -1.06 7.64
CA HIS A 61 6.13 -0.39 7.19
C HIS A 61 6.21 -0.08 5.70
N PHE A 62 5.12 0.38 5.11
CA PHE A 62 5.12 0.89 3.75
C PHE A 62 4.29 2.16 3.63
N HIS A 63 4.53 2.93 2.57
CA HIS A 63 3.76 4.09 2.15
C HIS A 63 3.42 3.95 0.67
N LEU A 64 2.18 4.21 0.28
CA LEU A 64 1.70 4.19 -1.11
C LEU A 64 0.91 5.48 -1.40
N GLY A 65 1.04 6.04 -2.60
CA GLY A 65 0.09 6.98 -3.19
C GLY A 65 -0.79 6.21 -4.17
N VAL A 66 -2.09 6.12 -3.89
CA VAL A 66 -3.02 5.23 -4.63
C VAL A 66 -4.25 5.99 -5.08
N LEU A 67 -4.59 5.87 -6.36
CA LEU A 67 -5.88 6.25 -6.91
C LEU A 67 -6.69 4.96 -7.18
N ALA A 68 -7.95 4.92 -6.73
CA ALA A 68 -8.82 3.76 -6.88
C ALA A 68 -10.10 4.16 -7.64
N PRO A 69 -10.08 4.15 -8.99
CA PRO A 69 -11.17 4.68 -9.81
C PRO A 69 -12.52 3.99 -9.63
N LYS A 70 -12.53 2.76 -9.09
CA LYS A 70 -13.75 1.96 -8.86
C LYS A 70 -14.23 2.01 -7.40
N GLU A 71 -13.78 2.98 -6.61
CA GLU A 71 -14.06 3.10 -5.17
C GLU A 71 -13.73 1.82 -4.38
N ASN A 72 -12.70 1.09 -4.81
CA ASN A 72 -12.38 -0.26 -4.35
C ASN A 72 -11.03 -0.36 -3.61
N LEU A 73 -10.54 0.74 -3.03
CA LEU A 73 -9.27 0.78 -2.30
C LEU A 73 -9.26 -0.22 -1.14
N GLU A 74 -10.39 -0.44 -0.48
CA GLU A 74 -10.52 -1.45 0.58
C GLU A 74 -10.33 -2.88 0.08
N ARG A 75 -10.86 -3.20 -1.11
CA ARG A 75 -10.70 -4.53 -1.72
C ARG A 75 -9.25 -4.74 -2.12
N PHE A 76 -8.66 -3.75 -2.79
CA PHE A 76 -7.24 -3.75 -3.14
C PHE A 76 -6.34 -3.97 -1.91
N MET A 77 -6.53 -3.16 -0.86
CA MET A 77 -5.69 -3.25 0.33
C MET A 77 -5.92 -4.53 1.12
N ALA A 78 -7.14 -5.08 1.14
CA ALA A 78 -7.44 -6.36 1.78
C ALA A 78 -6.77 -7.53 1.05
N TYR A 79 -6.88 -7.56 -0.28
CA TYR A 79 -6.25 -8.56 -1.13
C TYR A 79 -4.73 -8.50 -1.02
N PHE A 80 -4.15 -7.31 -1.21
CA PHE A 80 -2.70 -7.11 -1.17
C PHE A 80 -2.11 -7.50 0.19
N GLN A 81 -2.59 -6.89 1.29
CA GLN A 81 -2.01 -7.12 2.61
C GLN A 81 -2.27 -8.52 3.13
N GLY A 82 -3.43 -9.11 2.81
CA GLY A 82 -3.74 -10.48 3.22
C GLY A 82 -2.77 -11.48 2.61
N ASN A 83 -2.54 -11.40 1.30
CA ASN A 83 -1.64 -12.32 0.60
C ASN A 83 -0.16 -12.05 0.91
N LEU A 84 0.23 -10.77 1.04
CA LEU A 84 1.56 -10.39 1.48
C LEU A 84 1.83 -10.94 2.90
N ALA A 85 0.88 -10.78 3.84
CA ALA A 85 1.05 -11.28 5.20
C ALA A 85 1.18 -12.80 5.25
N LYS A 86 0.36 -13.54 4.50
CA LYS A 86 0.46 -15.01 4.39
C LYS A 86 1.82 -15.45 3.85
N SER A 87 2.32 -14.78 2.82
CA SER A 87 3.59 -15.13 2.17
C SER A 87 4.80 -14.82 3.05
N LEU A 88 4.79 -13.65 3.71
CA LEU A 88 5.85 -13.29 4.67
C LEU A 88 5.83 -14.20 5.90
N ASN A 89 4.66 -14.59 6.40
CA ASN A 89 4.55 -15.57 7.47
C ASN A 89 5.16 -16.91 7.07
N ARG A 90 4.84 -17.41 5.85
CA ARG A 90 5.44 -18.63 5.32
C ARG A 90 6.96 -18.52 5.22
N LEU A 91 7.46 -17.44 4.63
CA LEU A 91 8.89 -17.15 4.50
C LEU A 91 9.59 -17.16 5.87
N HIS A 92 9.01 -16.49 6.85
CA HIS A 92 9.61 -16.33 8.17
C HIS A 92 9.34 -17.50 9.13
N GLY A 93 8.64 -18.56 8.67
CA GLY A 93 8.25 -19.69 9.53
C GLY A 93 7.32 -19.30 10.68
N ARG A 94 6.43 -18.33 10.46
CA ARG A 94 5.60 -17.70 11.48
C ARG A 94 4.10 -17.79 11.18
N SER A 95 3.28 -17.53 12.19
CA SER A 95 1.83 -17.38 12.06
C SER A 95 1.35 -16.09 12.74
N GLY A 96 0.09 -15.72 12.50
CA GLY A 96 -0.54 -14.53 13.07
C GLY A 96 -0.32 -13.24 12.27
N PRO A 97 -0.61 -12.06 12.85
CA PRO A 97 -0.62 -10.81 12.10
C PRO A 97 0.79 -10.32 11.75
N ILE A 98 1.00 -9.95 10.48
CA ILE A 98 2.20 -9.21 10.03
C ILE A 98 2.02 -7.71 10.29
N PHE A 99 0.83 -7.16 10.02
CA PHE A 99 0.52 -5.75 10.24
C PHE A 99 -0.20 -5.55 11.58
N GLY A 100 0.20 -4.53 12.34
CA GLY A 100 -0.31 -4.31 13.70
C GLY A 100 -1.68 -3.63 13.76
N ARG A 101 -2.16 -3.10 12.63
CA ARG A 101 -3.45 -2.39 12.52
C ARG A 101 -4.00 -2.46 11.11
N ARG A 102 -5.22 -1.96 10.92
CA ARG A 102 -5.74 -1.64 9.58
C ARG A 102 -4.89 -0.51 8.99
N TYR A 103 -4.69 -0.55 7.68
CA TYR A 103 -4.01 0.53 6.95
C TYR A 103 -4.71 1.89 7.16
N SER A 104 -3.92 2.96 7.18
CA SER A 104 -4.40 4.33 7.08
C SER A 104 -4.56 4.70 5.60
N ALA A 105 -5.47 5.61 5.29
CA ALA A 105 -5.76 6.05 3.93
C ALA A 105 -6.30 7.48 4.02
N GLU A 106 -5.38 8.43 3.95
CA GLU A 106 -5.67 9.85 4.07
C GLU A 106 -5.78 10.43 2.66
N PRO A 107 -6.90 11.08 2.28
CA PRO A 107 -6.99 11.69 0.97
C PRO A 107 -6.03 12.88 0.88
N ILE A 108 -5.43 13.05 -0.29
CA ILE A 108 -4.61 14.20 -0.65
C ILE A 108 -5.46 15.11 -1.53
N LEU A 109 -5.64 16.35 -1.11
CA LEU A 109 -6.67 17.25 -1.66
C LEU A 109 -6.11 18.44 -2.45
N ASP A 110 -4.80 18.55 -2.58
CA ASP A 110 -4.13 19.53 -3.43
C ASP A 110 -2.79 18.99 -3.96
N ASP A 111 -2.35 19.55 -5.10
CA ASP A 111 -1.16 19.09 -5.83
C ASP A 111 0.13 19.32 -5.03
N ALA A 112 0.24 20.43 -4.31
CA ALA A 112 1.39 20.72 -3.46
C ALA A 112 1.57 19.66 -2.35
N SER A 113 0.48 19.20 -1.76
CA SER A 113 0.47 18.12 -0.77
C SER A 113 0.76 16.77 -1.43
N LEU A 114 0.34 16.57 -2.67
CA LEU A 114 0.63 15.35 -3.43
C LEU A 114 2.13 15.22 -3.72
N LEU A 115 2.74 16.30 -4.23
CA LEU A 115 4.19 16.38 -4.41
C LEU A 115 4.93 16.17 -3.09
N ASP A 116 4.50 16.83 -2.01
CA ASP A 116 5.11 16.64 -0.69
C ASP A 116 5.09 15.17 -0.24
N LYS A 117 3.97 14.46 -0.47
CA LYS A 117 3.84 13.04 -0.13
C LYS A 117 4.66 12.12 -1.01
N MET A 118 4.77 12.43 -2.30
CA MET A 118 5.66 11.71 -3.20
C MET A 118 7.12 11.85 -2.71
N LEU A 119 7.59 13.07 -2.49
CA LEU A 119 8.95 13.35 -2.01
C LEU A 119 9.19 12.72 -0.62
N TYR A 120 8.25 12.87 0.32
CA TYR A 120 8.33 12.24 1.63
C TYR A 120 8.46 10.72 1.55
N THR A 121 7.72 10.08 0.63
CA THR A 121 7.74 8.63 0.43
C THR A 121 9.10 8.20 -0.10
N LEU A 122 9.56 8.78 -1.20
CA LEU A 122 10.82 8.39 -1.84
C LEU A 122 12.03 8.61 -0.93
N GLN A 123 11.96 9.61 -0.06
CA GLN A 123 13.04 9.96 0.86
C GLN A 123 12.94 9.28 2.23
N ASN A 124 11.92 8.47 2.47
CA ASN A 124 11.76 7.80 3.76
C ASN A 124 12.99 6.98 4.18
N PRO A 125 13.66 6.24 3.28
CA PRO A 125 14.94 5.59 3.55
C PRO A 125 16.05 6.53 4.04
N VAL A 126 16.18 7.69 3.42
CA VAL A 126 17.20 8.70 3.77
C VAL A 126 16.85 9.34 5.11
N LYS A 127 15.58 9.69 5.30
CA LYS A 127 15.06 10.29 6.54
C LYS A 127 15.27 9.39 7.75
N ALA A 128 15.18 8.07 7.55
CA ALA A 128 15.40 7.04 8.56
C ALA A 128 16.89 6.70 8.80
N ASP A 129 17.82 7.47 8.23
CA ASP A 129 19.27 7.24 8.32
C ASP A 129 19.68 5.84 7.81
N LEU A 130 18.99 5.29 6.80
CA LEU A 130 19.29 3.96 6.25
C LEU A 130 20.24 4.03 5.06
N VAL A 131 20.09 5.05 4.20
CA VAL A 131 20.88 5.28 2.98
C VAL A 131 21.11 6.77 2.75
N GLU A 132 22.09 7.15 1.92
CA GLU A 132 22.38 8.56 1.61
C GLU A 132 21.40 9.15 0.60
N HIS A 133 20.92 8.33 -0.34
CA HIS A 133 20.05 8.74 -1.44
C HIS A 133 18.97 7.69 -1.73
N PRO A 134 17.76 8.05 -2.20
CA PRO A 134 16.72 7.07 -2.52
C PRO A 134 17.16 5.99 -3.50
N ALA A 135 18.01 6.33 -4.48
CA ALA A 135 18.58 5.37 -5.43
C ALA A 135 19.39 4.23 -4.79
N GLN A 136 19.83 4.39 -3.55
CA GLN A 136 20.59 3.37 -2.81
C GLN A 136 19.69 2.46 -1.97
N TRP A 137 18.38 2.72 -1.90
CA TRP A 137 17.47 1.91 -1.09
C TRP A 137 17.39 0.48 -1.65
N PRO A 138 17.76 -0.56 -0.88
CA PRO A 138 17.76 -1.93 -1.37
C PRO A 138 16.37 -2.57 -1.50
N GLY A 139 15.33 -1.93 -0.96
CA GLY A 139 13.97 -2.45 -0.95
C GLY A 139 13.12 -1.94 -2.11
N VAL A 140 11.90 -2.47 -2.19
CA VAL A 140 10.94 -2.07 -3.22
C VAL A 140 10.53 -0.60 -3.04
N SER A 141 10.72 0.21 -4.07
CA SER A 141 10.26 1.60 -4.14
C SER A 141 9.98 2.00 -5.58
N SER A 142 9.22 3.07 -5.79
CA SER A 142 8.94 3.60 -7.13
C SER A 142 10.06 4.47 -7.71
N TRP A 143 11.19 4.65 -7.01
CA TRP A 143 12.28 5.54 -7.44
C TRP A 143 12.79 5.22 -8.85
N SER A 144 13.16 3.96 -9.12
CA SER A 144 13.71 3.55 -10.42
C SER A 144 12.70 3.72 -11.56
N SER A 145 11.42 3.45 -11.30
CA SER A 145 10.33 3.65 -12.26
C SER A 145 10.14 5.15 -12.57
N HIS A 146 10.19 6.02 -11.56
CA HIS A 146 10.13 7.47 -11.81
C HIS A 146 11.34 8.01 -12.58
N MET A 147 12.53 7.43 -12.42
CA MET A 147 13.73 7.85 -13.16
C MET A 147 13.68 7.39 -14.61
N SER A 148 13.34 6.11 -14.84
CA SER A 148 13.40 5.49 -16.17
C SER A 148 12.12 5.65 -16.99
N GLY A 149 10.96 5.81 -16.34
CA GLY A 149 9.64 5.70 -16.96
C GLY A 149 9.21 4.25 -17.22
N ALA A 150 10.07 3.27 -16.93
CA ALA A 150 9.76 1.87 -17.12
C ALA A 150 8.94 1.32 -15.95
N PRO A 151 8.02 0.36 -16.20
CA PRO A 151 7.33 -0.33 -15.13
C PRO A 151 8.30 -1.18 -14.31
N LEU A 152 7.96 -1.42 -13.04
CA LEU A 152 8.65 -2.42 -12.23
C LEU A 152 8.08 -3.80 -12.55
N ASP A 153 8.94 -4.74 -12.95
CA ASP A 153 8.51 -6.10 -13.25
C ASP A 153 8.17 -6.85 -11.96
N ALA A 154 6.95 -7.37 -11.87
CA ALA A 154 6.49 -8.19 -10.76
C ALA A 154 6.15 -9.59 -11.26
N VAL A 155 7.08 -10.51 -10.98
CA VAL A 155 6.94 -11.92 -11.34
C VAL A 155 6.16 -12.65 -10.26
N TRP A 156 5.03 -13.24 -10.64
CA TRP A 156 4.22 -14.08 -9.75
C TRP A 156 4.10 -15.49 -10.31
N THR A 157 4.29 -16.49 -9.46
CA THR A 157 4.13 -17.90 -9.85
C THR A 157 2.89 -18.49 -9.20
N ASP A 158 1.99 -19.03 -10.03
CA ASP A 158 0.84 -19.80 -9.58
C ASP A 158 1.30 -21.14 -8.98
N GLY A 159 1.34 -21.21 -7.66
CA GLY A 159 1.72 -22.43 -6.95
C GLY A 159 0.77 -23.61 -7.19
N ALA A 160 -0.51 -23.39 -7.53
CA ALA A 160 -1.45 -24.46 -7.88
C ALA A 160 -1.13 -25.02 -9.27
N GLN A 161 -0.94 -24.14 -10.25
CA GLN A 161 -0.53 -24.53 -11.59
C GLN A 161 0.84 -25.21 -11.59
N LEU A 162 1.81 -24.66 -10.85
CA LEU A 162 3.14 -25.25 -10.70
C LEU A 162 3.07 -26.67 -10.11
N ARG A 163 2.26 -26.87 -9.05
CA ARG A 163 2.02 -28.20 -8.48
C ARG A 163 1.37 -29.16 -9.48
N ARG A 164 0.43 -28.69 -10.31
CA ARG A 164 -0.20 -29.50 -11.37
C ARG A 164 0.81 -29.89 -12.45
N LEU A 165 1.66 -28.97 -12.89
CA LEU A 165 2.69 -29.21 -13.91
C LEU A 165 3.73 -30.23 -13.43
N ARG A 166 4.21 -30.11 -12.19
CA ARG A 166 5.19 -31.05 -11.59
C ARG A 166 4.68 -32.47 -11.39
N ARG A 167 3.36 -32.69 -11.44
CA ARG A 167 2.73 -34.01 -11.31
C ARG A 167 2.56 -34.73 -12.65
N ARG A 168 2.87 -34.09 -13.77
CA ARG A 168 2.78 -34.74 -15.08
C ARG A 168 3.93 -35.74 -15.26
N ASN A 169 3.64 -36.88 -15.87
CA ASN A 169 4.65 -37.92 -16.13
C ASN A 169 5.73 -37.46 -17.13
N ASP A 170 5.41 -36.49 -17.99
CA ASP A 170 6.29 -35.91 -19.02
C ASP A 170 6.84 -34.52 -18.63
N HIS A 171 6.78 -34.17 -17.34
CA HIS A 171 7.16 -32.86 -16.83
C HIS A 171 8.58 -32.43 -17.25
N ARG A 172 8.70 -31.22 -17.80
CA ARG A 172 9.97 -30.54 -18.03
C ARG A 172 10.05 -29.28 -17.16
N VAL A 173 11.25 -28.97 -16.68
CA VAL A 173 11.50 -27.73 -15.90
C VAL A 173 11.10 -26.47 -16.69
N ALA A 174 11.25 -26.49 -18.02
CA ALA A 174 10.81 -25.41 -18.89
C ALA A 174 9.29 -25.14 -18.82
N ASP A 175 8.48 -26.16 -18.52
CA ASP A 175 7.03 -26.02 -18.42
C ASP A 175 6.63 -25.20 -17.19
N GLU A 176 7.48 -25.10 -16.16
CA GLU A 176 7.21 -24.28 -14.96
C GLU A 176 7.03 -22.80 -15.29
N MET A 177 7.58 -22.34 -16.42
CA MET A 177 7.36 -20.98 -16.93
C MET A 177 5.88 -20.71 -17.24
N LEU A 178 5.10 -21.74 -17.59
CA LEU A 178 3.65 -21.61 -17.83
C LEU A 178 2.87 -21.23 -16.57
N ALA A 179 3.42 -21.51 -15.38
CA ALA A 179 2.85 -21.08 -14.11
C ALA A 179 3.31 -19.68 -13.69
N THR A 180 4.19 -19.04 -14.47
CA THR A 180 4.74 -17.73 -14.15
C THR A 180 4.05 -16.64 -14.96
N VAL A 181 3.57 -15.61 -14.27
CA VAL A 181 2.86 -14.47 -14.84
C VAL A 181 3.58 -13.20 -14.44
N HIS A 182 3.77 -12.30 -15.40
CA HIS A 182 4.35 -10.98 -15.18
C HIS A 182 3.22 -9.95 -15.01
N TYR A 183 3.27 -9.21 -13.90
CA TYR A 183 2.35 -8.12 -13.60
C TYR A 183 3.11 -6.80 -13.55
N PRO A 184 3.42 -6.16 -14.70
CA PRO A 184 4.15 -4.89 -14.71
C PRO A 184 3.44 -3.85 -13.83
N ILE A 185 4.21 -3.23 -12.93
CA ILE A 185 3.72 -2.17 -12.05
C ILE A 185 4.09 -0.84 -12.68
N GLU A 186 3.10 -0.22 -13.31
CA GLU A 186 3.19 1.15 -13.79
C GLU A 186 3.04 2.13 -12.63
N VAL A 187 3.78 3.23 -12.71
CA VAL A 187 3.68 4.33 -11.76
C VAL A 187 3.23 5.56 -12.51
N GLU A 188 2.03 6.02 -12.16
CA GLU A 188 1.39 7.18 -12.76
C GLU A 188 2.16 8.45 -12.42
N ARG A 189 2.25 9.33 -13.42
CA ARG A 189 2.82 10.66 -13.24
C ARG A 189 1.84 11.54 -12.45
N LEU A 190 2.38 12.41 -11.61
CA LEU A 190 1.55 13.40 -10.92
C LEU A 190 0.92 14.35 -11.94
N PRO A 191 -0.33 14.80 -11.74
CA PRO A 191 -1.02 15.69 -12.68
C PRO A 191 -0.23 16.95 -13.04
N GLU A 192 0.45 17.56 -12.07
CA GLU A 192 1.27 18.77 -12.26
C GLU A 192 2.44 18.57 -13.24
N PHE A 193 2.89 17.33 -13.46
CA PHE A 193 3.96 17.00 -14.40
C PHE A 193 3.43 16.32 -15.68
N GLY A 194 2.12 16.36 -15.95
CA GLY A 194 1.51 15.66 -17.08
C GLY A 194 2.17 15.94 -18.43
N GLU A 195 2.59 17.19 -18.66
CA GLU A 195 3.21 17.64 -19.91
C GLU A 195 4.72 17.40 -20.00
N TYR A 196 5.37 17.01 -18.89
CA TYR A 196 6.81 16.81 -18.87
C TYR A 196 7.19 15.57 -19.69
N THR A 197 8.26 15.65 -20.48
CA THR A 197 8.92 14.44 -20.99
C THR A 197 9.47 13.62 -19.82
N GLN A 198 9.72 12.32 -20.03
CA GLN A 198 10.28 11.46 -18.98
C GLN A 198 11.63 12.00 -18.47
N ALA A 199 12.47 12.54 -19.34
CA ALA A 199 13.75 13.13 -18.96
C ALA A 199 13.58 14.40 -18.11
N GLN A 200 12.66 15.31 -18.50
CA GLN A 200 12.37 16.52 -17.73
C GLN A 200 11.81 16.18 -16.34
N PHE A 201 10.88 15.22 -16.27
CA PHE A 201 10.30 14.77 -15.01
C PHE A 201 11.36 14.14 -14.10
N ALA A 202 12.18 13.22 -14.62
CA ALA A 202 13.24 12.58 -13.85
C ALA A 202 14.26 13.61 -13.32
N ALA A 203 14.68 14.56 -14.17
CA ALA A 203 15.58 15.64 -13.78
C ALA A 203 14.97 16.50 -12.65
N LYS A 204 13.71 16.93 -12.81
CA LYS A 204 13.04 17.76 -11.81
C LYS A 204 12.83 17.02 -10.48
N LEU A 205 12.42 15.77 -10.53
CA LEU A 205 12.26 14.95 -9.33
C LEU A 205 13.60 14.74 -8.62
N ASN A 206 14.67 14.48 -9.37
CA ASN A 206 16.00 14.30 -8.81
C ASN A 206 16.53 15.58 -8.14
N GLU A 207 16.32 16.76 -8.74
CA GLU A 207 16.61 18.06 -8.14
C GLU A 207 15.89 18.24 -6.79
N LEU A 208 14.57 18.07 -6.77
CA LEU A 208 13.75 18.22 -5.56
C LEU A 208 14.15 17.23 -4.44
N VAL A 209 14.53 16.02 -4.82
CA VAL A 209 15.03 15.01 -3.88
C VAL A 209 16.42 15.37 -3.38
N ALA A 210 17.33 15.86 -4.23
CA ALA A 210 18.68 16.24 -3.84
C ALA A 210 18.66 17.34 -2.77
N ASP A 211 17.86 18.39 -2.96
CA ASP A 211 17.73 19.50 -2.01
C ASP A 211 17.32 19.03 -0.61
N ARG A 212 16.28 18.19 -0.56
CA ARG A 212 15.79 17.61 0.70
C ARG A 212 16.79 16.61 1.30
N CYS A 213 17.57 15.90 0.48
CA CYS A 213 18.63 15.00 0.98
C CYS A 213 19.77 15.79 1.66
N GLU A 214 20.15 16.95 1.12
CA GLU A 214 21.17 17.82 1.74
C GLU A 214 20.72 18.34 3.10
N VAL A 215 19.45 18.72 3.26
CA VAL A 215 18.87 19.06 4.58
C VAL A 215 18.98 17.89 5.57
N LEU A 216 18.66 16.67 5.14
CA LEU A 216 18.75 15.48 5.99
C LEU A 216 20.20 15.10 6.33
N LYS A 217 21.13 15.33 5.41
CA LYS A 217 22.57 15.13 5.60
C LYS A 217 23.15 16.14 6.58
N ALA A 218 22.81 17.42 6.45
CA ALA A 218 23.16 18.46 7.41
C ALA A 218 22.64 18.14 8.82
N ARG A 219 21.38 17.69 8.95
CA ARG A 219 20.81 17.18 10.21
C ARG A 219 21.66 16.04 10.79
N ARG A 220 21.95 15.00 9.99
CA ARG A 220 22.76 13.85 10.42
C ARG A 220 24.15 14.27 10.91
N LYS A 221 24.80 15.20 10.21
CA LYS A 221 26.11 15.76 10.60
C LYS A 221 26.03 16.44 11.96
N LYS A 222 25.01 17.28 12.20
CA LYS A 222 24.78 17.95 13.50
C LYS A 222 24.54 16.93 14.63
N GLU A 223 23.78 15.87 14.35
CA GLU A 223 23.48 14.79 15.30
C GLU A 223 24.61 13.74 15.42
N ARG A 224 25.72 13.90 14.69
CA ARG A 224 26.85 12.94 14.62
C ARG A 224 26.40 11.52 14.26
N LYS A 225 25.37 11.40 13.41
CA LYS A 225 24.85 10.12 12.90
C LYS A 225 25.44 9.80 11.54
N LYS A 226 25.56 8.50 11.26
CA LYS A 226 25.87 7.95 9.93
C LYS A 226 24.69 7.12 9.44
N VAL A 227 24.59 6.93 8.13
CA VAL A 227 23.62 5.96 7.60
C VAL A 227 24.02 4.54 7.96
N LEU A 228 23.03 3.66 8.07
CA LEU A 228 23.24 2.24 8.27
C LEU A 228 23.94 1.59 7.06
N GLY A 229 23.51 1.95 5.85
CA GLY A 229 24.02 1.43 4.58
C GLY A 229 23.21 0.23 4.04
N PRO A 230 23.08 0.07 2.71
CA PRO A 230 22.20 -0.94 2.10
C PRO A 230 22.50 -2.38 2.54
N GLY A 231 23.78 -2.76 2.61
CA GLY A 231 24.18 -4.10 3.04
C GLY A 231 23.77 -4.42 4.48
N LYS A 232 23.92 -3.46 5.40
CA LYS A 232 23.50 -3.63 6.79
C LYS A 232 21.98 -3.60 6.95
N VAL A 233 21.26 -2.86 6.11
CA VAL A 233 19.78 -2.93 6.06
C VAL A 233 19.33 -4.33 5.68
N ARG A 234 19.93 -4.93 4.63
CA ARG A 234 19.60 -6.29 4.17
C ARG A 234 19.91 -7.37 5.20
N SER A 235 20.93 -7.18 6.04
CA SER A 235 21.32 -8.16 7.06
C SER A 235 20.55 -8.04 8.38
N GLN A 236 19.64 -7.08 8.52
CA GLN A 236 18.81 -6.96 9.71
C GLN A 236 17.95 -8.21 9.91
N LYS A 237 17.80 -8.64 11.16
CA LYS A 237 16.91 -9.78 11.48
C LYS A 237 15.46 -9.34 11.38
N TYR A 238 14.62 -10.13 10.71
CA TYR A 238 13.21 -9.78 10.48
C TYR A 238 12.42 -9.57 11.79
N PHE A 239 12.78 -10.31 12.85
CA PHE A 239 12.12 -10.23 14.15
C PHE A 239 12.61 -9.06 15.02
N SER A 240 13.67 -8.36 14.60
CA SER A 240 14.19 -7.18 15.29
C SER A 240 13.22 -6.00 15.18
N GLN A 241 13.45 -4.96 16.00
CA GLN A 241 12.65 -3.74 16.04
C GLN A 241 13.59 -2.52 16.16
N PRO A 242 13.14 -1.30 15.80
CA PRO A 242 13.92 -0.08 16.03
C PRO A 242 14.24 0.09 17.51
N ARG A 243 15.47 0.52 17.84
CA ARG A 243 15.88 0.80 19.24
C ARG A 243 14.99 1.86 19.91
N LYS A 244 14.54 2.85 19.15
CA LYS A 244 13.60 3.88 19.57
C LYS A 244 12.37 3.83 18.65
N PRO A 245 11.37 2.99 18.97
CA PRO A 245 10.15 2.90 18.19
C PRO A 245 9.48 4.27 18.10
N SER A 246 8.96 4.64 16.93
CA SER A 246 8.24 5.91 16.81
C SER A 246 6.95 5.86 17.62
N ALA A 247 6.67 6.91 18.38
CA ALA A 247 5.40 7.08 19.06
C ALA A 247 4.24 7.10 18.06
N ALA A 248 3.04 6.73 18.53
CA ALA A 248 1.84 6.87 17.73
C ALA A 248 1.53 8.35 17.54
N SER A 249 1.54 8.83 16.29
CA SER A 249 1.05 10.16 15.95
C SER A 249 -0.45 10.09 15.58
N PRO A 250 -1.22 11.15 15.86
CA PRO A 250 -2.59 11.25 15.39
C PRO A 250 -2.65 11.15 13.86
N GLN A 251 -3.56 10.32 13.35
CA GLN A 251 -3.85 10.23 11.93
C GLN A 251 -4.51 11.55 11.46
N PRO A 252 -3.94 12.27 10.49
CA PRO A 252 -4.58 13.47 9.97
C PRO A 252 -5.90 13.10 9.27
N LEU A 253 -6.81 14.06 9.14
CA LEU A 253 -8.07 13.83 8.45
C LEU A 253 -7.87 13.73 6.92
N CYS A 254 -6.98 14.57 6.41
CA CYS A 254 -6.62 14.71 5.00
C CYS A 254 -5.26 15.42 4.90
N HIS A 255 -4.62 15.32 3.75
CA HIS A 255 -3.42 16.09 3.39
C HIS A 255 -3.84 17.24 2.47
N THR A 256 -3.61 18.46 2.94
CA THR A 256 -3.87 19.70 2.22
C THR A 256 -3.07 20.81 2.90
N ILE A 257 -2.46 21.70 2.14
CA ILE A 257 -1.88 22.94 2.68
C ILE A 257 -2.96 24.01 2.84
N ASN A 258 -4.04 23.93 2.06
CA ASN A 258 -5.13 24.91 2.08
C ASN A 258 -6.07 24.67 3.29
N PRO A 259 -6.22 25.63 4.21
CA PRO A 259 -7.09 25.50 5.38
C PRO A 259 -8.59 25.50 5.01
N VAL A 260 -8.98 26.18 3.94
CA VAL A 260 -10.37 26.21 3.44
C VAL A 260 -10.76 24.83 2.92
N THR A 261 -9.93 24.22 2.08
CA THR A 261 -10.11 22.84 1.59
C THR A 261 -10.21 21.85 2.76
N ARG A 262 -9.37 22.02 3.79
CA ARG A 262 -9.44 21.19 5.01
C ARG A 262 -10.77 21.33 5.75
N ALA A 263 -11.27 22.56 5.89
CA ALA A 263 -12.54 22.85 6.55
C ALA A 263 -13.73 22.27 5.77
N ALA A 264 -13.73 22.44 4.44
CA ALA A 264 -14.73 21.87 3.54
C ALA A 264 -14.74 20.33 3.60
N TYR A 265 -13.57 19.68 3.53
CA TYR A 265 -13.48 18.22 3.67
C TYR A 265 -14.00 17.74 5.03
N ARG A 266 -13.70 18.46 6.11
CA ARG A 266 -14.22 18.15 7.44
C ARG A 266 -15.75 18.25 7.52
N GLN A 267 -16.35 19.26 6.89
CA GLN A 267 -17.81 19.39 6.77
C GLN A 267 -18.40 18.20 6.02
N MET A 268 -17.82 17.83 4.86
CA MET A 268 -18.24 16.70 4.06
C MET A 268 -18.19 15.37 4.85
N VAL A 269 -17.06 15.08 5.51
CA VAL A 269 -16.91 13.86 6.33
C VAL A 269 -17.96 13.80 7.45
N LYS A 270 -18.27 14.92 8.10
CA LYS A 270 -19.35 14.99 9.11
C LYS A 270 -20.69 14.62 8.50
N GLY A 271 -21.04 15.21 7.35
CA GLY A 271 -22.28 14.92 6.62
C GLY A 271 -22.41 13.45 6.25
N VAL A 272 -21.39 12.88 5.61
CA VAL A 272 -21.35 11.45 5.22
C VAL A 272 -21.45 10.55 6.45
N THR A 273 -20.74 10.88 7.53
CA THR A 273 -20.79 10.10 8.78
C THR A 273 -22.18 10.11 9.40
N THR A 274 -22.87 11.25 9.41
CA THR A 274 -24.25 11.36 9.89
C THR A 274 -25.20 10.53 9.04
N ALA A 275 -25.09 10.63 7.72
CA ALA A 275 -25.89 9.84 6.78
C ALA A 275 -25.64 8.32 6.96
N TYR A 276 -24.38 7.92 7.09
CA TYR A 276 -24.00 6.52 7.35
C TYR A 276 -24.59 6.01 8.66
N ARG A 277 -24.51 6.79 9.75
CA ARG A 277 -25.10 6.42 11.04
C ARG A 277 -26.61 6.29 10.98
N ARG A 278 -27.29 7.14 10.20
CA ARG A 278 -28.73 7.01 9.94
C ARG A 278 -29.02 5.69 9.22
N ALA A 279 -28.33 5.40 8.12
CA ALA A 279 -28.47 4.13 7.40
C ALA A 279 -28.20 2.91 8.29
N MET A 280 -27.13 2.94 9.09
CA MET A 280 -26.77 1.88 10.03
C MET A 280 -27.85 1.62 11.09
N ARG A 281 -28.59 2.65 11.54
CA ARG A 281 -29.71 2.47 12.48
C ARG A 281 -30.87 1.71 11.85
N HIS A 282 -31.26 2.10 10.64
CA HIS A 282 -32.30 1.41 9.87
C HIS A 282 -31.91 -0.05 9.58
N TRP A 283 -30.68 -0.28 9.14
CA TRP A 283 -30.17 -1.64 8.90
C TRP A 283 -30.22 -2.53 10.15
N ARG A 284 -29.86 -1.98 11.33
CA ARG A 284 -29.93 -2.71 12.61
C ARG A 284 -31.35 -3.05 13.05
N GLN A 285 -32.36 -2.35 12.51
CA GLN A 285 -33.77 -2.63 12.75
C GLN A 285 -34.34 -3.67 11.77
N GLY A 286 -33.48 -4.32 10.97
CA GLY A 286 -33.90 -5.35 10.00
C GLY A 286 -34.27 -4.80 8.62
N GLN A 287 -34.09 -3.50 8.37
CA GLN A 287 -34.34 -2.92 7.04
C GLN A 287 -33.14 -3.20 6.13
N LEU A 288 -33.27 -4.21 5.26
CA LEU A 288 -32.15 -4.71 4.47
C LEU A 288 -31.87 -3.92 3.19
N GLU A 289 -32.85 -3.18 2.67
CA GLU A 289 -32.73 -2.39 1.43
C GLU A 289 -32.18 -0.97 1.65
N VAL A 290 -31.64 -0.71 2.84
CA VAL A 290 -31.11 0.61 3.20
C VAL A 290 -29.88 0.94 2.35
N ARG A 291 -29.95 2.04 1.60
CA ARG A 291 -28.81 2.57 0.85
C ARG A 291 -27.85 3.29 1.79
N PHE A 292 -26.60 2.82 1.82
CA PHE A 292 -25.51 3.51 2.49
C PHE A 292 -24.92 4.61 1.59
N PRO A 293 -24.32 5.68 2.16
CA PRO A 293 -23.65 6.70 1.35
C PRO A 293 -22.60 6.09 0.43
N ARG A 294 -22.54 6.58 -0.81
CA ARG A 294 -21.55 6.17 -1.82
C ARG A 294 -20.12 6.28 -1.28
N GLY A 295 -19.23 5.40 -1.73
CA GLY A 295 -17.84 5.34 -1.28
C GLY A 295 -17.63 4.81 0.14
N THR A 296 -18.70 4.60 0.93
CA THR A 296 -18.58 3.97 2.26
C THR A 296 -18.66 2.46 2.15
N ILE A 297 -18.16 1.76 3.18
CA ILE A 297 -18.21 0.30 3.25
C ILE A 297 -19.41 -0.10 4.12
N PRO A 298 -20.49 -0.65 3.57
CA PRO A 298 -21.64 -1.11 4.34
C PRO A 298 -21.25 -2.24 5.32
N PRO A 299 -22.03 -2.48 6.38
CA PRO A 299 -21.87 -3.69 7.18
C PRO A 299 -22.02 -4.92 6.28
N GLY A 300 -21.10 -5.88 6.42
CA GLY A 300 -21.23 -7.15 5.71
C GLY A 300 -22.43 -7.95 6.24
N TRP A 301 -23.07 -8.71 5.37
CA TRP A 301 -24.04 -9.73 5.77
C TRP A 301 -23.33 -10.74 6.69
N ILE A 302 -23.80 -10.83 7.93
CA ILE A 302 -23.54 -11.97 8.81
C ILE A 302 -24.79 -12.82 8.71
N ARG A 303 -24.73 -13.92 7.94
CA ARG A 303 -25.76 -14.94 8.02
C ARG A 303 -25.39 -15.81 9.22
N CYS A 304 -26.12 -15.69 10.32
CA CYS A 304 -26.15 -16.77 11.30
C CYS A 304 -26.84 -17.93 10.59
N VAL A 305 -26.09 -18.99 10.26
CA VAL A 305 -26.69 -20.22 9.74
C VAL A 305 -27.32 -20.92 10.95
N GLY A 306 -28.52 -20.47 11.32
CA GLY A 306 -29.47 -21.27 12.09
C GLY A 306 -30.42 -21.93 11.09
N ASP A 307 -30.78 -23.18 11.36
CA ASP A 307 -31.64 -24.00 10.50
C ASP A 307 -32.91 -23.25 10.07
N GLY A 308 -33.13 -23.14 8.76
CA GLY A 308 -34.36 -22.59 8.19
C GLY A 308 -34.13 -21.55 7.09
N ASP A 309 -34.23 -22.02 5.85
CA ASP A 309 -34.52 -21.30 4.61
C ASP A 309 -33.42 -20.51 3.87
N LEU A 310 -33.23 -20.96 2.64
CA LEU A 310 -32.37 -20.48 1.56
C LEU A 310 -33.02 -19.29 0.83
N VAL A 311 -32.35 -18.13 0.80
CA VAL A 311 -32.52 -17.14 -0.29
C VAL A 311 -31.17 -16.54 -0.68
N LYS A 312 -31.03 -16.29 -1.98
CA LYS A 312 -29.83 -16.12 -2.82
C LYS A 312 -28.72 -15.19 -2.33
N VAL A 313 -27.50 -15.68 -2.57
CA VAL A 313 -26.19 -15.03 -2.44
C VAL A 313 -25.78 -14.42 -3.77
N ILE A 314 -25.24 -13.20 -3.77
CA ILE A 314 -24.11 -12.84 -4.64
C ILE A 314 -23.07 -12.13 -3.77
N ARG A 315 -22.16 -12.94 -3.22
CA ARG A 315 -20.78 -12.53 -2.97
C ARG A 315 -19.98 -13.12 -4.11
N ASP A 316 -19.62 -12.30 -5.10
CA ASP A 316 -18.44 -12.60 -5.92
C ASP A 316 -17.21 -12.44 -5.03
N THR A 317 -16.88 -13.49 -4.30
CA THR A 317 -15.63 -13.60 -3.55
C THR A 317 -14.96 -14.88 -3.95
N CYS A 318 -13.92 -14.75 -4.80
CA CYS A 318 -12.73 -15.60 -4.81
C CYS A 318 -13.01 -17.09 -4.57
N ASP A 319 -13.68 -17.74 -5.51
CA ASP A 319 -13.45 -19.16 -5.71
C ASP A 319 -12.17 -19.33 -6.56
N ASP A 320 -11.47 -20.42 -6.28
CA ASP A 320 -10.20 -20.88 -6.87
C ASP A 320 -8.88 -20.39 -6.24
N PHE A 321 -8.58 -20.87 -5.02
CA PHE A 321 -7.20 -21.12 -4.59
C PHE A 321 -7.09 -22.40 -3.74
N GLY A 322 -6.89 -23.54 -4.40
CA GLY A 322 -6.33 -24.77 -3.83
C GLY A 322 -4.82 -24.87 -4.02
#